data_AF-A0A943JNU1-F1
#
_entry.id   AF-A0A943JNU1-F1
#
_cell.length_a   1.000
_cell.length_b   1.000
_cell.length_c   1.000
_cell.angle_alpha   90.00
_cell.angle_beta   90.00
_cell.angle_gamma   90.00
#
_symmetry.space_group_name_H-M   'P 1'
#
loop_
_entity.id
_entity.type
_entity.pdbx_description
1 polymer ?
#
loop_
_entity_poly.entity_id
_entity_poly.type
_entity_poly.pdbx_seq_one_letter_code
_entity_poly.pdbx_strand_id
1 'polypeptide(L)'
;MQQNKKGVTRKDKKMIIVSQDKTELINFSNIVRLEVSNNAEGQALIEGHNFCNDFETVIGLYNTEERAKEVLEEIVDTYKFNRCYAVGQKQAVYQMPEE
;
A
#
# COMPACT_ATOMS: atom_id res chain seq x y z
N MET A 1 31.57 32.42 -3.44
CA MET A 1 30.31 32.02 -2.77
C MET A 1 29.65 30.95 -3.62
N GLN A 2 29.73 29.68 -3.22
CA GLN A 2 29.09 28.58 -3.95
C GLN A 2 27.57 28.67 -3.77
N GLN A 3 26.86 28.64 -4.89
CA GLN A 3 25.40 28.65 -4.90
C GLN A 3 24.89 27.36 -4.27
N ASN A 4 24.18 27.48 -3.15
CA ASN A 4 23.45 26.37 -2.54
C ASN A 4 22.41 25.85 -3.54
N LYS A 5 22.71 24.69 -4.15
CA LYS A 5 21.72 23.88 -4.86
C LYS A 5 20.59 23.61 -3.86
N LYS A 6 19.43 24.22 -4.09
CA LYS A 6 18.19 23.92 -3.37
C LYS A 6 18.05 22.40 -3.37
N GLY A 7 18.24 21.79 -2.21
CA GLY A 7 17.97 20.37 -2.02
C GLY A 7 16.53 20.16 -2.45
N VAL A 8 16.34 19.34 -3.49
CA VAL A 8 15.03 18.79 -3.79
C VAL A 8 14.66 18.00 -2.54
N THR A 9 13.81 18.59 -1.70
CA THR A 9 13.21 17.86 -0.59
C THR A 9 12.57 16.62 -1.20
N ARG A 10 12.91 15.44 -0.68
CA ARG A 10 12.21 14.18 -1.02
C ARG A 10 10.74 14.47 -0.76
N LYS A 11 9.99 14.80 -1.81
CA LYS A 11 8.54 14.87 -1.70
C LYS A 11 8.15 13.42 -1.52
N ASP A 12 7.84 13.02 -0.29
CA ASP A 12 7.49 11.64 0.04
C ASP A 12 6.38 11.21 -0.91
N LYS A 13 6.74 10.36 -1.87
CA LYS A 13 5.84 9.94 -2.94
C LYS A 13 4.75 9.12 -2.27
N LYS A 14 3.50 9.58 -2.41
CA LYS A 14 2.35 8.96 -1.79
C LYS A 14 1.76 7.91 -2.72
N MET A 15 1.47 6.75 -2.16
CA MET A 15 0.72 5.69 -2.79
C MET A 15 -0.66 5.62 -2.15
N ILE A 16 -1.69 5.51 -2.99
CA ILE A 16 -3.06 5.24 -2.56
C ILE A 16 -3.35 3.78 -2.87
N ILE A 17 -3.92 3.07 -1.90
CA ILE A 17 -4.47 1.74 -2.09
C ILE A 17 -6.00 1.90 -2.12
N VAL A 18 -6.66 1.31 -3.12
CA VAL A 18 -8.11 1.20 -3.18
C VAL A 18 -8.48 -0.17 -2.61
N SER A 19 -9.34 -0.21 -1.59
CA SER A 19 -9.82 -1.47 -1.02
C SER A 19 -10.48 -2.33 -2.10
N GLN A 20 -10.47 -3.64 -1.90
CA GLN A 20 -10.98 -4.62 -2.86
C GLN A 20 -12.46 -4.40 -3.20
N ASP A 21 -13.27 -4.04 -2.20
CA ASP A 21 -14.69 -3.70 -2.34
C ASP A 21 -14.94 -2.28 -2.87
N LYS A 22 -13.85 -1.50 -3.08
CA LYS A 22 -13.85 -0.12 -3.60
C LYS A 22 -14.59 0.88 -2.72
N THR A 23 -14.75 0.59 -1.43
CA THR A 23 -15.39 1.51 -0.47
C THR A 23 -14.40 2.43 0.23
N GLU A 24 -13.10 2.10 0.22
CA GLU A 24 -12.08 2.85 0.94
C GLU A 24 -10.87 3.21 0.07
N LEU A 25 -10.33 4.40 0.35
CA LEU A 25 -9.05 4.86 -0.18
C LEU A 25 -8.07 5.01 0.98
N ILE A 26 -7.04 4.19 0.97
CA ILE A 26 -6.03 4.13 2.01
C ILE A 26 -4.79 4.86 1.53
N ASN A 27 -4.43 5.94 2.23
CA ASN A 27 -3.15 6.60 2.00
C ASN A 27 -2.04 5.78 2.67
N PHE A 28 -1.19 5.14 1.85
CA PHE A 28 -0.13 4.27 2.33
C PHE A 28 0.88 4.98 3.25
N SER A 29 0.99 6.32 3.17
CA SER A 29 1.85 7.07 4.10
C SER A 29 1.37 7.05 5.56
N ASN A 30 0.13 6.66 5.81
CA ASN A 30 -0.48 6.66 7.14
C ASN A 30 -0.46 5.26 7.78
N ILE A 31 -0.13 4.23 6.99
CA ILE A 31 -0.10 2.83 7.41
C ILE A 31 1.27 2.53 8.03
N VAL A 32 1.28 1.92 9.21
CA VAL A 32 2.49 1.45 9.90
C VAL A 32 2.83 0.01 9.58
N ARG A 33 1.80 -0.81 9.31
CA ARG A 33 1.92 -2.24 9.03
C ARG A 33 0.80 -2.66 8.09
N LEU A 34 1.18 -3.43 7.07
CA LEU A 34 0.27 -4.32 6.35
C LEU A 34 0.62 -5.74 6.76
N GLU A 35 -0.39 -6.56 7.03
CA GLU A 35 -0.20 -7.96 7.35
C GLU A 35 -1.23 -8.87 6.68
N VAL A 36 -0.86 -10.14 6.56
CA VAL A 36 -1.79 -11.21 6.19
C VAL A 36 -2.24 -11.90 7.47
N SER A 37 -3.54 -12.02 7.66
CA SER A 37 -4.18 -12.74 8.75
C SER A 37 -5.27 -13.64 8.20
N ASN A 38 -6.01 -14.35 9.06
CA ASN A 38 -7.14 -15.18 8.65
C ASN A 38 -8.39 -14.83 9.45
N ASN A 39 -9.54 -14.82 8.78
CA ASN A 39 -10.83 -14.70 9.44
C ASN A 39 -11.26 -16.04 10.08
N ALA A 40 -12.38 -16.04 10.81
CA ALA A 40 -12.91 -17.24 11.47
C ALA A 40 -13.33 -18.37 10.48
N GLU A 41 -13.51 -18.05 9.20
CA GLU A 41 -13.84 -18.98 8.12
C GLU A 41 -12.59 -19.53 7.42
N GLY A 42 -11.39 -19.10 7.83
CA GLY A 42 -10.11 -19.53 7.26
C GLY A 42 -9.69 -18.77 6.00
N GLN A 43 -10.47 -17.80 5.53
CA GLN A 43 -10.08 -16.93 4.42
C GLN A 43 -8.96 -15.99 4.85
N ALA A 44 -8.06 -15.65 3.93
CA ALA A 44 -6.95 -14.76 4.20
C ALA A 44 -7.36 -13.30 4.03
N LEU A 45 -6.93 -12.44 4.96
CA LEU A 45 -7.18 -11.01 4.96
C LEU A 45 -5.88 -10.27 4.69
N ILE A 46 -5.93 -9.11 4.04
CA ILE A 46 -4.86 -8.12 4.11
C ILE A 46 -5.36 -6.94 4.94
N GLU A 47 -4.67 -6.65 6.03
CA GLU A 47 -5.08 -5.65 7.03
C GLU A 47 -4.07 -4.52 7.15
N GLY A 48 -4.58 -3.29 7.15
CA GLY A 48 -3.81 -2.07 7.35
C GLY A 48 -3.97 -1.50 8.75
N HIS A 49 -2.84 -1.26 9.40
CA HIS A 49 -2.76 -0.68 10.74
C HIS A 49 -2.29 0.77 10.65
N ASN A 50 -2.99 1.70 11.30
CA ASN A 50 -2.63 3.13 11.33
C ASN A 50 -2.08 3.55 12.71
N PHE A 51 -1.19 4.55 12.73
CA PHE A 51 -0.57 5.06 13.96
C PHE A 51 -1.53 5.71 14.96
N CYS A 52 -2.69 6.19 14.50
CA CYS A 52 -3.48 7.18 15.24
C CYS A 52 -4.72 6.59 15.93
N ASN A 53 -5.13 5.36 15.64
CA ASN A 53 -6.50 4.94 15.96
C ASN A 53 -6.64 3.52 16.51
N ASP A 54 -5.57 2.71 16.56
CA ASP A 54 -5.63 1.26 16.88
C ASP A 54 -6.70 0.47 16.09
N PHE A 55 -7.25 1.06 15.02
CA PHE A 55 -8.21 0.39 14.14
C PHE A 55 -7.48 -0.28 12.99
N GLU A 56 -7.85 -1.53 12.79
CA GLU A 56 -7.45 -2.36 11.67
C GLU A 56 -8.43 -2.11 10.53
N THR A 57 -7.91 -1.99 9.32
CA THR A 57 -8.71 -1.84 8.10
C THR A 57 -8.46 -3.04 7.20
N VAL A 58 -9.48 -3.86 6.98
CA VAL A 58 -9.41 -4.95 5.99
C VAL A 58 -9.46 -4.34 4.60
N ILE A 59 -8.36 -4.43 3.86
CA ILE A 59 -8.26 -3.86 2.51
C ILE A 59 -8.46 -4.90 1.41
N GLY A 60 -8.37 -6.20 1.74
CA GLY A 60 -8.66 -7.29 0.82
C GLY A 60 -8.93 -8.61 1.55
N LEU A 61 -9.72 -9.45 0.91
CA LEU A 61 -10.12 -10.78 1.34
C LEU A 61 -9.80 -11.77 0.21
N TYR A 62 -9.16 -12.88 0.55
CA TYR A 62 -8.69 -13.90 -0.40
C TYR A 62 -9.02 -15.32 0.07
N ASN A 63 -9.27 -16.25 -0.86
CA ASN A 63 -9.58 -17.64 -0.50
C ASN A 63 -8.37 -18.36 0.13
N THR A 64 -7.15 -17.94 -0.19
CA THR A 64 -5.91 -18.58 0.29
C THR A 64 -4.90 -17.57 0.81
N GLU A 65 -4.12 -17.99 1.80
CA GLU A 65 -2.99 -17.21 2.32
C GLU A 65 -1.91 -16.96 1.26
N GLU A 66 -1.73 -17.91 0.33
CA GLU A 66 -0.79 -17.78 -0.79
C GLU A 66 -1.19 -16.62 -1.70
N ARG A 67 -2.47 -16.53 -2.10
CA ARG A 67 -2.96 -15.40 -2.91
C ARG A 67 -2.81 -14.07 -2.18
N ALA A 68 -3.14 -14.02 -0.89
CA ALA A 68 -2.95 -12.81 -0.09
C ALA A 68 -1.46 -12.37 -0.04
N LYS A 69 -0.53 -13.32 0.06
CA LYS A 69 0.90 -13.05 0.04
C LYS A 69 1.39 -12.52 -1.31
N GLU A 70 0.92 -13.08 -2.42
CA GLU A 70 1.22 -12.55 -3.76
C GLU A 70 0.78 -11.09 -3.90
N VAL A 71 -0.44 -10.78 -3.46
CA VAL A 71 -0.96 -9.41 -3.48
C VAL A 71 -0.14 -8.47 -2.60
N LEU A 72 0.34 -8.94 -1.45
CA LEU A 72 1.25 -8.17 -0.60
C LEU A 72 2.59 -7.88 -1.32
N GLU A 73 3.11 -8.83 -2.08
CA GLU A 73 4.30 -8.63 -2.93
C GLU A 73 4.04 -7.64 -4.09
N GLU A 74 2.86 -7.71 -4.74
CA GLU A 74 2.43 -6.76 -5.77
C GLU A 74 2.39 -5.30 -5.24
N ILE A 75 1.92 -5.10 -4.00
CA ILE A 75 1.94 -3.80 -3.31
C ILE A 75 3.38 -3.32 -3.12
N VAL A 76 4.28 -4.20 -2.67
CA VAL A 76 5.71 -3.89 -2.48
C VAL A 76 6.37 -3.47 -3.79
N ASP A 77 6.09 -4.19 -4.88
CA ASP A 77 6.68 -3.87 -6.18
C ASP A 77 6.12 -2.59 -6.78
N THR A 78 4.82 -2.34 -6.60
CA THR A 78 4.20 -1.06 -6.93
C THR A 78 4.86 0.08 -6.16
N TYR A 79 5.09 -0.10 -4.86
CA TYR A 79 5.78 0.90 -4.05
C TYR A 79 7.21 1.19 -4.54
N LYS A 80 7.99 0.13 -4.82
CA LYS A 80 9.36 0.26 -5.36
C LYS A 80 9.36 0.97 -6.71
N PHE A 81 8.48 0.56 -7.63
CA PHE A 81 8.38 1.12 -8.98
C PHE A 81 8.11 2.62 -8.94
N ASN A 82 7.18 3.06 -8.10
CA ASN A 82 6.84 4.47 -7.97
C ASN A 82 7.98 5.32 -7.40
N ARG A 83 8.95 4.72 -6.70
CA ARG A 83 10.16 5.41 -6.25
C ARG A 83 11.25 5.52 -7.31
N CYS A 84 11.19 4.75 -8.40
CA CYS A 84 12.11 4.87 -9.51
C CYS A 84 11.99 6.26 -10.19
N TYR A 85 13.12 6.91 -10.50
CA TYR A 85 13.16 8.24 -11.11
C TYR A 85 13.17 8.20 -12.66
N ALA A 86 13.46 7.04 -13.24
CA ALA A 86 13.65 6.86 -14.68
C ALA A 86 12.33 6.81 -15.46
N VAL A 87 11.21 6.53 -14.80
CA VAL A 87 9.89 6.44 -15.41
C VAL A 87 9.10 7.69 -15.04
N GLY A 88 8.49 8.36 -16.03
CA GLY A 88 7.69 9.57 -15.81
C GLY A 88 6.76 9.43 -14.61
N GLN A 89 6.94 10.33 -13.64
CA GLN A 89 6.41 10.17 -12.29
C GLN A 89 4.88 10.32 -12.29
N LYS A 90 4.15 9.22 -12.06
CA LYS A 90 2.70 9.24 -11.83
C LYS A 90 2.40 9.02 -10.35
N GLN A 91 1.24 9.51 -9.90
CA GLN A 91 0.69 9.11 -8.61
C GLN A 91 0.44 7.60 -8.63
N ALA A 92 0.89 6.93 -7.59
CA ALA A 92 0.78 5.49 -7.42
C ALA A 92 -0.62 5.17 -6.89
N VAL A 93 -1.49 4.61 -7.72
CA VAL A 93 -2.76 4.02 -7.27
C VAL A 93 -2.66 2.53 -7.48
N TYR A 94 -2.80 1.77 -6.40
CA TYR A 94 -2.93 0.32 -6.45
C TYR A 94 -4.37 -0.05 -6.13
N GLN A 95 -4.99 -0.84 -7.01
CA GLN A 95 -6.33 -1.36 -6.78
C GLN A 95 -6.16 -2.80 -6.31
N MET A 96 -6.67 -3.12 -5.13
CA MET A 96 -6.62 -4.49 -4.63
C MET A 96 -7.36 -5.40 -5.62
N PRO A 97 -6.73 -6.48 -6.09
CA PRO A 97 -7.34 -7.36 -7.06
C PRO A 97 -8.51 -8.11 -6.41
N GLU A 98 -9.49 -8.43 -7.25
CA GLU A 98 -10.53 -9.43 -6.93
C GLU A 98 -9.85 -10.80 -6.71
N GLU A 99 -10.63 -11.76 -6.22
CA GLU A 99 -10.19 -13.14 -6.00
C GLU A 99 -9.56 -13.78 -7.26
#